data_AF-A0A3N5GRD4-F1
#
_entry.id   AF-A0A3N5GRD4-F1
#
_cell.length_a   1.000
_cell.length_b   1.000
_cell.length_c   1.000
_cell.angle_alpha   90.00
_cell.angle_beta   90.00
_cell.angle_gamma   90.00
#
_symmetry.space_group_name_H-M   'P 1'
#
loop_
_entity.id
_entity.type
_entity.pdbx_description
1 polymer ?
#
loop_
_entity_poly.entity_id
_entity_poly.type
_entity_poly.pdbx_seq_one_letter_code
_entity_poly.pdbx_strand_id
1 'polypeptide(L)'
;MKIKLTLSYALTGWVAGAIATIGVGLYWPTIFPAIVRVEHYYGAGPGLPFIIALALLFASPAALIGGMIGGWVPREGGRADEYILAVIFGVLLATPFACYGLWFFTGW
;
A
#
# COMPACT_ATOMS: atom_id res chain seq x y z
N MET A 1 9.10 26.44 -1.66
CA MET A 1 8.16 25.73 -0.74
C MET A 1 7.29 24.66 -1.43
N LYS A 2 7.06 24.69 -2.75
CA LYS A 2 6.19 23.71 -3.45
C LYS A 2 6.62 22.24 -3.30
N ILE A 3 7.93 21.97 -3.36
CA ILE A 3 8.50 20.61 -3.24
C ILE A 3 8.18 19.97 -1.88
N LYS A 4 8.25 20.73 -0.78
CA LYS A 4 7.93 20.23 0.57
C LYS A 4 6.47 19.80 0.69
N LEU A 5 5.56 20.51 0.00
CA LEU A 5 4.13 20.22 0.00
C LEU A 5 3.80 18.96 -0.82
N THR A 6 4.42 18.81 -2.00
CA THR A 6 4.26 17.60 -2.80
C THR A 6 4.77 16.37 -2.06
N LEU A 7 5.91 16.49 -1.37
CA LEU A 7 6.46 15.44 -0.52
C LEU A 7 5.54 15.06 0.64
N SER A 8 4.88 16.02 1.29
CA SER A 8 3.94 15.69 2.37
C SER A 8 2.73 14.91 1.87
N TYR A 9 2.19 15.24 0.70
CA TYR A 9 1.09 14.45 0.11
C TYR A 9 1.55 13.05 -0.32
N ALA A 10 2.73 12.94 -0.94
CA ALA A 10 3.32 11.65 -1.29
C ALA A 10 3.51 10.76 -0.05
N LEU A 11 4.07 11.31 1.03
CA LEU A 11 4.24 10.60 2.30
C LEU A 11 2.91 10.21 2.93
N THR A 12 1.90 11.07 2.86
CA THR A 12 0.57 10.78 3.41
C THR A 12 -0.08 9.61 2.66
N GLY A 13 -0.06 9.64 1.32
CA GLY A 13 -0.55 8.54 0.49
C GLY A 13 0.24 7.25 0.71
N TRP A 14 1.56 7.34 0.89
CA TRP A 14 2.41 6.18 1.19
C TRP A 14 2.10 5.55 2.55
N VAL A 15 1.98 6.34 3.62
CA VAL A 15 1.63 5.84 4.96
C VAL A 15 0.26 5.17 4.93
N ALA A 16 -0.74 5.81 4.31
CA ALA A 16 -2.07 5.23 4.19
C ALA A 16 -2.06 3.93 3.36
N GLY A 17 -1.37 3.91 2.23
CA GLY A 17 -1.21 2.73 1.39
C GLY A 17 -0.49 1.58 2.09
N ALA A 18 0.55 1.88 2.89
CA ALA A 18 1.26 0.89 3.69
C ALA A 18 0.36 0.28 4.78
N ILE A 19 -0.39 1.12 5.50
CA ILE A 19 -1.37 0.66 6.51
C ILE A 19 -2.44 -0.22 5.84
N ALA A 20 -2.98 0.21 4.70
CA ALA A 20 -3.98 -0.57 3.96
C ALA A 20 -3.41 -1.91 3.47
N THR A 21 -2.18 -1.92 2.95
CA THR A 21 -1.48 -3.14 2.50
C THR A 21 -1.34 -4.16 3.63
N ILE A 22 -0.87 -3.70 4.80
CA ILE A 22 -0.72 -4.55 5.99
C ILE A 22 -2.10 -5.01 6.47
N GLY A 23 -3.08 -4.09 6.56
CA GLY A 23 -4.43 -4.38 7.00
C GLY A 23 -5.13 -5.43 6.14
N VAL A 24 -5.09 -5.27 4.82
CA VAL A 24 -5.68 -6.23 3.85
C VAL A 24 -5.01 -7.59 3.96
N GLY A 25 -3.68 -7.62 4.04
CA GLY A 25 -2.94 -8.87 4.17
C GLY A 25 -3.25 -9.63 5.47
N LEU A 26 -3.36 -8.93 6.60
CA LEU A 26 -3.62 -9.57 7.90
C LEU A 26 -5.10 -9.90 8.13
N TYR A 27 -6.01 -9.06 7.63
CA TYR A 27 -7.45 -9.20 7.88
C TYR A 27 -8.08 -10.31 7.04
N TRP A 28 -7.53 -10.61 5.85
CA TRP A 28 -8.13 -11.56 4.92
C TRP A 28 -7.25 -12.76 4.57
N PRO A 29 -6.88 -13.59 5.56
CA PRO A 29 -5.95 -14.72 5.35
C PRO A 29 -6.54 -15.84 4.47
N THR A 30 -7.86 -15.86 4.24
CA THR A 30 -8.52 -16.77 3.31
C THR A 30 -8.37 -16.34 1.85
N ILE A 31 -8.19 -15.04 1.56
CA ILE A 31 -7.98 -14.51 0.20
C ILE A 31 -6.49 -14.33 -0.09
N PHE A 32 -5.70 -13.96 0.93
CA PHE A 32 -4.24 -13.80 0.84
C PHE A 32 -3.53 -14.82 1.74
N PRO A 33 -3.46 -16.10 1.34
CA PRO A 33 -2.85 -17.15 2.17
C PRO A 33 -1.34 -17.00 2.37
N ALA A 34 -0.69 -16.03 1.69
CA ALA A 34 0.73 -15.74 1.83
C ALA A 34 1.16 -15.48 3.28
N ILE A 35 0.32 -14.81 4.07
CA ILE A 35 0.68 -14.42 5.43
C ILE A 35 0.50 -15.56 6.43
N VAL A 36 -0.32 -16.57 6.12
CA VAL A 36 -0.75 -17.60 7.09
C VAL A 36 -0.34 -19.03 6.70
N ARG A 37 -0.10 -19.34 5.42
CA ARG A 37 0.06 -20.74 4.97
C ARG A 37 1.36 -21.07 4.24
N VAL A 38 2.24 -20.12 3.94
CA VAL A 38 3.45 -20.41 3.16
C VAL A 38 4.37 -21.42 3.87
N GLU A 39 4.46 -21.34 5.20
CA GLU A 39 5.19 -22.34 6.01
C GLU A 39 4.56 -23.75 5.92
N HIS A 40 3.24 -23.84 5.83
CA HIS A 40 2.53 -25.12 5.81
C HIS A 40 2.64 -25.85 4.46
N TYR A 41 2.75 -25.11 3.34
CA TYR A 41 2.87 -25.69 2.00
C TYR A 41 4.31 -25.96 1.55
N TYR A 42 5.29 -25.17 2.01
CA TYR A 42 6.67 -25.26 1.51
C TYR A 42 7.70 -25.77 2.54
N GLY A 43 7.31 -26.02 3.79
CA GLY A 43 8.19 -26.55 4.85
C GLY A 43 9.28 -25.57 5.35
N ALA A 44 9.68 -24.61 4.51
CA ALA A 44 10.55 -23.47 4.80
C ALA A 44 10.14 -22.28 3.90
N GLY A 45 9.05 -21.60 4.28
CA GLY A 45 8.57 -20.41 3.60
C GLY A 45 9.34 -19.14 4.00
N PRO A 46 9.39 -18.09 3.16
CA PRO A 46 9.82 -16.77 3.62
C PRO A 46 8.99 -16.33 4.83
N GLY A 47 9.68 -15.94 5.90
CA GLY A 47 9.02 -15.50 7.13
C GLY A 47 8.11 -14.28 6.89
N LEU A 48 7.10 -14.13 7.74
CA LEU A 48 6.13 -13.04 7.69
C LEU A 48 6.74 -11.62 7.50
N PRO A 49 7.87 -11.26 8.15
CA PRO A 49 8.52 -9.97 7.91
C PRO A 49 8.99 -9.77 6.47
N PHE A 50 9.46 -10.82 5.81
CA PHE A 50 9.92 -10.76 4.42
C PHE A 50 8.74 -10.56 3.46
N ILE A 51 7.63 -11.27 3.70
CA ILE A 51 6.40 -11.14 2.90
C ILE A 51 5.85 -9.72 3.00
N ILE A 52 5.78 -9.16 4.21
CA ILE A 52 5.35 -7.78 4.42
C ILE A 52 6.31 -6.79 3.74
N ALA A 53 7.62 -6.98 3.89
CA ALA A 53 8.61 -6.12 3.25
C ALA A 53 8.48 -6.13 1.72
N LEU A 54 8.25 -7.30 1.12
CA LEU A 54 8.08 -7.41 -0.32
C LEU A 54 6.75 -6.78 -0.78
N ALA A 55 5.65 -7.03 -0.07
CA ALA A 55 4.35 -6.42 -0.38
C ALA A 55 4.41 -4.88 -0.30
N LEU A 56 5.07 -4.34 0.72
CA LEU A 56 5.32 -2.90 0.85
C LEU A 56 6.23 -2.38 -0.26
N LEU A 57 7.25 -3.13 -0.67
CA LEU A 57 8.13 -2.74 -1.77
C LEU A 57 7.35 -2.56 -3.08
N PHE A 58 6.44 -3.50 -3.39
CA PHE A 58 5.59 -3.40 -4.58
C PHE A 58 4.53 -2.30 -4.48
N ALA A 59 3.93 -2.13 -3.29
CA ALA A 59 2.91 -1.10 -3.07
C ALA A 59 3.48 0.32 -3.02
N SER A 60 4.75 0.48 -2.60
CA SER A 60 5.35 1.79 -2.29
C SER A 60 5.35 2.79 -3.45
N PRO A 61 5.80 2.44 -4.68
CA PRO A 61 5.78 3.37 -5.80
C PRO A 61 4.37 3.83 -6.15
N ALA A 62 3.41 2.90 -6.14
CA ALA A 62 2.01 3.19 -6.44
C ALA A 62 1.38 4.09 -5.37
N ALA A 63 1.66 3.84 -4.09
CA ALA A 63 1.19 4.64 -2.97
C ALA A 63 1.74 6.07 -2.99
N LEU A 64 3.04 6.23 -3.31
CA LEU A 64 3.69 7.54 -3.45
C LEU A 64 3.10 8.35 -4.60
N ILE A 65 2.93 7.71 -5.77
CA ILE A 65 2.29 8.33 -6.94
C ILE A 65 0.85 8.72 -6.61
N GLY A 66 0.09 7.84 -5.95
CA GLY A 66 -1.28 8.14 -5.53
C GLY A 66 -1.37 9.34 -4.59
N GLY A 67 -0.47 9.41 -3.60
CA GLY A 67 -0.35 10.57 -2.73
C GLY A 67 -0.05 11.87 -3.49
N MET A 68 0.84 11.83 -4.49
CA MET A 68 1.13 12.99 -5.34
C MET A 68 -0.07 13.42 -6.18
N ILE A 69 -0.79 12.47 -6.79
CA ILE A 69 -1.99 12.74 -7.60
C ILE A 69 -3.08 13.40 -6.75
N GLY A 70 -3.33 12.87 -5.54
CA GLY A 70 -4.32 13.44 -4.64
C GLY A 70 -4.01 14.89 -4.23
N GLY A 71 -2.73 15.24 -4.10
CA GLY A 71 -2.29 16.61 -3.84
C GLY A 71 -2.37 17.57 -5.04
N TRP A 72 -2.68 17.09 -6.24
CA TRP A 72 -2.87 17.90 -7.44
C TRP A 72 -4.34 18.19 -7.77
N VAL A 73 -5.27 17.55 -7.04
CA VAL A 73 -6.70 17.78 -7.24
C VAL A 73 -7.08 19.20 -6.80
N PRO A 74 -7.89 19.95 -7.58
CA PRO A 74 -8.21 21.35 -7.29
C PRO A 74 -8.86 21.58 -5.92
N ARG A 75 -8.54 22.74 -5.33
CA ARG A 75 -8.75 23.17 -3.93
C ARG A 75 -10.17 23.51 -3.49
N GLU A 76 -11.20 22.86 -4.02
CA GLU A 76 -12.58 23.31 -3.76
C GLU A 76 -12.96 23.30 -2.26
N GLY A 77 -12.32 22.47 -1.41
CA GLY A 77 -12.49 22.52 0.06
C GLY A 77 -11.21 22.67 0.89
N GLY A 78 -10.10 23.11 0.29
CA GLY A 78 -8.87 23.50 1.01
C GLY A 78 -7.86 22.36 1.27
N ARG A 79 -6.88 22.62 2.14
CA ARG A 79 -5.72 21.70 2.34
C ARG A 79 -6.08 20.37 2.98
N ALA A 80 -7.11 20.31 3.80
CA ALA A 80 -7.54 19.07 4.45
C ALA A 80 -8.03 18.06 3.40
N ASP A 81 -8.78 18.53 2.41
CA ASP A 81 -9.31 17.69 1.32
C ASP A 81 -8.20 17.17 0.41
N GLU A 82 -7.15 17.96 0.16
CA GLU A 82 -5.95 17.50 -0.56
C GLU A 82 -5.27 16.32 0.17
N TYR A 83 -5.23 16.33 1.51
CA TYR A 83 -4.70 15.20 2.28
C TYR A 83 -5.64 13.99 2.26
N ILE A 84 -6.95 14.19 2.34
CA ILE A 84 -7.93 13.10 2.23
C ILE A 84 -7.83 12.44 0.85
N LEU A 85 -7.71 13.23 -0.21
CA LEU A 85 -7.53 12.71 -1.56
C LEU A 85 -6.17 12.03 -1.73
N ALA A 86 -5.08 12.56 -1.15
CA ALA A 86 -3.78 11.89 -1.13
C ALA A 86 -3.85 10.52 -0.43
N VAL A 87 -4.63 10.40 0.64
CA VAL A 87 -4.92 9.12 1.31
C VAL A 87 -5.71 8.19 0.38
N ILE A 88 -6.82 8.65 -0.20
CA ILE A 88 -7.69 7.82 -1.04
C ILE A 88 -6.91 7.31 -2.26
N PHE A 89 -6.25 8.19 -3.00
CA PHE A 89 -5.46 7.80 -4.17
C PHE A 89 -4.24 6.96 -3.80
N GLY A 90 -3.59 7.25 -2.66
CA GLY A 90 -2.51 6.43 -2.12
C GLY A 90 -2.94 5.00 -1.86
N VAL A 91 -4.07 4.79 -1.17
CA VAL A 91 -4.64 3.47 -0.91
C VAL A 91 -5.12 2.79 -2.20
N LEU A 92 -5.85 3.51 -3.04
CA LEU A 92 -6.46 2.97 -4.26
C LEU A 92 -5.40 2.47 -5.24
N LEU A 93 -4.26 3.17 -5.36
CA LEU A 93 -3.15 2.72 -6.18
C LEU A 93 -2.27 1.68 -5.47
N ALA A 94 -2.05 1.77 -4.15
CA ALA A 94 -1.23 0.79 -3.43
C ALA A 94 -1.85 -0.62 -3.40
N THR A 95 -3.16 -0.69 -3.19
CA THR A 95 -3.89 -1.94 -2.92
C THR A 95 -3.76 -2.99 -4.03
N PRO A 96 -3.98 -2.70 -5.33
CA PRO A 96 -3.84 -3.72 -6.38
C PRO A 96 -2.40 -4.26 -6.48
N PHE A 97 -1.38 -3.42 -6.29
CA PHE A 97 0.02 -3.87 -6.29
C PHE A 97 0.37 -4.69 -5.04
N ALA A 98 -0.18 -4.31 -3.89
CA ALA A 98 -0.09 -5.10 -2.66
C ALA A 98 -0.72 -6.48 -2.85
N CYS A 99 -1.92 -6.57 -3.44
CA CYS A 99 -2.59 -7.83 -3.73
C CYS A 99 -1.74 -8.71 -4.65
N TYR A 100 -1.13 -8.12 -5.69
CA TYR A 100 -0.22 -8.86 -6.58
C TYR A 100 1.00 -9.41 -5.83
N GLY A 101 1.66 -8.59 -5.00
CA GLY A 101 2.78 -9.01 -4.17
C GLY A 101 2.41 -10.10 -3.16
N LEU A 102 1.21 -10.02 -2.58
CA LEU A 102 0.69 -11.04 -1.68
C LEU A 102 0.30 -12.33 -2.42
N TRP A 103 -0.21 -12.27 -3.65
CA TRP A 103 -0.49 -13.47 -4.43
C TRP A 103 0.75 -14.17 -4.96
N PHE A 104 1.83 -13.44 -5.24
CA PHE A 104 3.09 -14.01 -5.72
C PHE A 104 3.59 -15.17 -4.84
N PHE A 105 3.46 -15.06 -3.51
CA PHE A 105 3.87 -16.12 -2.57
C PHE A 105 2.90 -17.30 -2.48
N THR A 106 1.69 -17.17 -3.05
CA THR A 106 0.64 -18.19 -2.98
C THR A 106 0.64 -19.13 -4.18
N GLY A 107 1.44 -18.84 -5.22
CA GLY A 107 1.65 -19.72 -6.36
C GLY A 107 0.44 -19.91 -7.29
N TRP A 108 -0.54 -19.00 -7.22
CA TRP A 108 -1.65 -18.92 -8.19
C TRP A 108 -1.23 -18.23 -9.49
#